data_AF-A0A942IFN2-F1
#
_entry.id   AF-A0A942IFN2-F1
#
_cell.length_a   1.000
_cell.length_b   1.000
_cell.length_c   1.000
_cell.angle_alpha   90.00
_cell.angle_beta   90.00
_cell.angle_gamma   90.00
#
_symmetry.space_group_name_H-M   'P 1'
#
loop_
_entity.id
_entity.type
_entity.pdbx_description
1 polymer ?
#
loop_
_entity_poly.entity_id
_entity_poly.type
_entity_poly.pdbx_seq_one_letter_code
_entity_poly.pdbx_strand_id
1 'polypeptide(L)'
;VQDGVFRGKFIDLSALHGVDLILLGEASSEWETLLDEWEQAESHLARKSCLERSLELKIRVPVPPSLGYREVRLREQASVSIEAMQKMERAEDEAISKLGQGAERRDVGQLTWGAVGLKDICDKMAMEKPLWTDSQIAEVQPHYEKGRQGAILFFPDWLARQAPKSDTPEAVGDFKHKMLYVVGGNLKKLGLEPQFQQLETHTIQVIRKAETIAEAHQLLRDVKSWLTAHGDAVRIVRVAEIRGLLEVGNDYSKKLQGMAVRIQIPEIVETRTQLSGFLAKLKDAETDTVKRASRLWQTRIRTEADMDLTLGEVEALISAFENLPKDLEDLQLMRRALRLYQKDYTRLSDENLSWGEFDTLSEEMQKEWATTFGDEEPPWPPGETMDGFKQDISKRRKEGSTAWIDSIEAQGKGIPSMAADEANRFHNRVSNPPPVVTEAHLKRATVVAKKVEARLDTLSVEWLLEKFKELPPKAKKDFLQRAQKLGDGE
;
A
#
# COMPACT_ATOMS: atom_id res chain seq x y z
N VAL A 1 -90.65 -44.46 -5.71
CA VAL A 1 -91.40 -45.65 -5.23
C VAL A 1 -90.87 -46.83 -6.03
N GLN A 2 -90.21 -47.79 -5.39
CA GLN A 2 -89.69 -48.97 -6.11
C GLN A 2 -90.86 -49.86 -6.52
N ASP A 3 -90.95 -50.15 -7.82
CA ASP A 3 -91.89 -51.12 -8.35
C ASP A 3 -91.62 -52.51 -7.75
N GLY A 4 -92.66 -53.15 -7.21
CA GLY A 4 -92.60 -54.56 -6.78
C GLY A 4 -92.84 -54.84 -5.29
N VAL A 5 -92.90 -53.82 -4.41
CA VAL A 5 -93.12 -54.05 -2.96
C VAL A 5 -94.59 -54.27 -2.60
N PHE A 6 -95.51 -53.77 -3.42
CA PHE A 6 -96.96 -53.85 -3.16
C PHE A 6 -97.66 -54.73 -4.20
N ARG A 7 -98.48 -55.66 -3.73
CA ARG A 7 -99.38 -56.48 -4.55
C ARG A 7 -100.83 -56.08 -4.23
N GLY A 8 -101.34 -55.09 -4.97
CA GLY A 8 -102.63 -54.47 -4.67
C GLY A 8 -102.56 -53.59 -3.40
N LYS A 9 -103.49 -53.79 -2.45
CA LYS A 9 -103.52 -53.04 -1.17
C LYS A 9 -102.65 -53.66 -0.05
N PHE A 10 -101.93 -54.73 -0.35
CA PHE A 10 -101.15 -55.48 0.63
C PHE A 10 -99.66 -55.49 0.24
N ILE A 11 -98.79 -55.49 1.24
CA ILE A 11 -97.33 -55.60 1.05
C ILE A 11 -97.02 -57.06 0.66
N ASP A 12 -96.20 -57.24 -0.37
CA ASP A 12 -95.75 -58.57 -0.79
C ASP A 12 -94.64 -59.07 0.13
N LEU A 13 -94.97 -59.99 1.04
CA LEU A 13 -94.03 -60.59 1.99
C LEU A 13 -92.89 -61.38 1.31
N SER A 14 -93.10 -61.84 0.07
CA SER A 14 -92.06 -62.55 -0.69
C SER A 14 -91.03 -61.60 -1.31
N ALA A 15 -91.39 -60.32 -1.50
CA ALA A 15 -90.50 -59.26 -1.97
C ALA A 15 -89.68 -58.59 -0.85
N LEU A 16 -89.93 -58.95 0.42
CA LEU A 16 -89.25 -58.37 1.59
C LEU A 16 -87.97 -59.12 2.01
N HIS A 17 -87.57 -60.16 1.28
CA HIS A 17 -86.37 -60.92 1.61
C HIS A 17 -85.10 -60.07 1.37
N GLY A 18 -84.46 -59.65 2.46
CA GLY A 18 -83.28 -58.75 2.41
C GLY A 18 -83.62 -57.26 2.40
N VAL A 19 -84.86 -56.87 2.72
CA VAL A 19 -85.29 -55.47 2.81
C VAL A 19 -85.42 -55.06 4.27
N ASP A 20 -84.62 -54.07 4.70
CA ASP A 20 -84.74 -53.48 6.03
C ASP A 20 -85.84 -52.40 6.04
N LEU A 21 -86.84 -52.59 6.90
CA LEU A 21 -87.87 -51.58 7.16
C LEU A 21 -87.29 -50.52 8.10
N ILE A 22 -86.92 -49.37 7.55
CA ILE A 22 -86.48 -48.21 8.32
C ILE A 22 -87.72 -47.39 8.68
N LEU A 23 -87.90 -47.08 9.97
CA LEU A 23 -88.93 -46.15 10.40
C LEU A 23 -88.69 -44.81 9.69
N LEU A 24 -89.59 -44.42 8.79
CA LEU A 24 -89.64 -43.05 8.30
C LEU A 24 -89.99 -42.20 9.52
N GLY A 25 -89.00 -41.50 10.07
CA GLY A 25 -89.23 -40.56 11.16
C GLY A 25 -90.37 -39.64 10.75
N GLU A 26 -91.34 -39.47 11.64
CA GLU A 26 -92.34 -38.42 11.48
C GLU A 26 -91.61 -37.09 11.21
N ALA A 27 -92.26 -36.19 10.47
CA ALA A 27 -91.74 -34.85 10.24
C ALA A 27 -91.44 -34.21 11.61
N SER A 28 -90.17 -34.25 12.02
CA SER A 28 -89.74 -33.72 13.30
C SER A 28 -89.46 -32.25 13.08
N SER A 29 -90.34 -31.41 13.64
CA SER A 29 -90.16 -29.96 13.66
C SER A 29 -88.83 -29.54 14.29
N GLU A 30 -88.22 -30.40 15.11
CA GLU A 30 -86.92 -30.15 15.74
C GLU A 30 -85.77 -30.10 14.71
N TRP A 31 -85.80 -30.98 13.71
CA TRP A 31 -84.81 -30.97 12.63
C TRP A 31 -84.98 -29.75 11.73
N GLU A 32 -86.22 -29.39 11.39
CA GLU A 32 -86.50 -28.18 10.61
C GLU A 32 -86.05 -26.92 11.37
N THR A 33 -86.41 -26.80 12.66
CA THR A 33 -86.00 -25.67 13.51
C THR A 33 -84.47 -25.53 13.57
N LEU A 34 -83.74 -26.63 13.80
CA LEU A 34 -82.27 -26.59 13.87
C LEU A 34 -81.63 -26.19 12.53
N LEU A 35 -82.15 -26.71 11.42
CA LEU A 35 -81.62 -26.42 10.10
C LEU A 35 -81.96 -24.99 9.65
N ASP A 36 -83.13 -24.47 10.03
CA ASP A 36 -83.50 -23.07 9.82
C ASP A 36 -82.60 -22.13 10.63
N GLU A 37 -82.31 -22.46 11.90
CA GLU A 37 -81.34 -21.75 12.73
C GLU A 37 -79.92 -21.79 12.12
N TRP A 38 -79.50 -22.94 11.59
CA TRP A 38 -78.21 -23.08 10.91
C TRP A 38 -78.14 -22.24 9.62
N GLU A 39 -79.21 -22.18 8.84
CA GLU A 39 -79.23 -21.35 7.61
C GLU A 39 -79.13 -19.85 7.93
N GLN A 40 -79.55 -19.45 9.14
CA GLN A 40 -79.37 -18.10 9.67
C GLN A 40 -78.02 -17.91 10.39
N ALA A 41 -77.23 -18.97 10.59
CA ALA A 41 -75.95 -18.91 11.29
C ALA A 41 -74.84 -18.30 10.41
N GLU A 42 -74.52 -17.04 10.70
CA GLU A 42 -73.49 -16.30 9.98
C GLU A 42 -72.08 -16.56 10.53
N SER A 43 -71.93 -16.79 11.84
CA SER A 43 -70.61 -16.92 12.48
C SER A 43 -70.09 -18.36 12.55
N HIS A 44 -68.77 -18.52 12.63
CA HIS A 44 -68.13 -19.83 12.80
C HIS A 44 -68.58 -20.52 14.10
N LEU A 45 -68.72 -19.76 15.19
CA LEU A 45 -69.23 -20.26 16.47
C LEU A 45 -70.66 -20.79 16.36
N ALA A 46 -71.55 -20.03 15.71
CA ALA A 46 -72.95 -20.44 15.54
C ALA A 46 -73.05 -21.70 14.66
N ARG A 47 -72.27 -21.76 13.57
CA ARG A 47 -72.21 -22.94 12.68
C ARG A 47 -71.67 -24.19 13.39
N LYS A 48 -70.63 -24.04 14.22
CA LYS A 48 -70.11 -25.13 15.07
C LYS A 48 -71.16 -25.60 16.07
N SER A 49 -71.81 -24.67 16.77
CA SER A 49 -72.86 -24.99 17.75
C SER A 49 -74.05 -25.72 17.12
N CYS A 50 -74.47 -25.32 15.91
CA CYS A 50 -75.51 -26.01 15.16
C CYS A 50 -75.10 -27.45 14.80
N LEU A 51 -73.83 -27.68 14.43
CA LEU A 51 -73.32 -29.03 14.19
C LEU A 51 -73.34 -29.89 15.45
N GLU A 52 -72.85 -29.38 16.58
CA GLU A 52 -72.86 -30.10 17.86
C GLU A 52 -74.30 -30.50 18.24
N ARG A 53 -75.24 -29.55 18.16
CA ARG A 53 -76.67 -29.81 18.40
C ARG A 53 -77.27 -30.80 17.38
N SER A 54 -76.82 -30.79 16.12
CA SER A 54 -77.29 -31.74 15.11
C SER A 54 -76.84 -33.17 15.41
N LEU A 55 -75.61 -33.34 15.92
CA LEU A 55 -75.08 -34.65 16.31
C LEU A 55 -75.85 -35.21 17.51
N GLU A 56 -76.14 -34.36 18.50
CA GLU A 56 -76.98 -34.72 19.65
C GLU A 56 -78.41 -35.09 19.23
N LEU A 57 -79.02 -34.29 18.35
CA LEU A 57 -80.36 -34.56 17.81
C LEU A 57 -80.40 -35.89 17.04
N LYS A 58 -79.36 -36.19 16.24
CA LYS A 58 -79.26 -37.42 15.45
C LYS A 58 -79.21 -38.69 16.29
N ILE A 59 -78.72 -38.62 17.54
CA ILE A 59 -78.72 -39.77 18.46
C ILE A 59 -80.15 -40.14 18.88
N ARG A 60 -81.04 -39.15 19.01
CA ARG A 60 -82.41 -39.32 19.51
C ARG A 60 -83.48 -39.37 18.43
N VAL A 61 -83.29 -38.67 17.31
CA VAL A 61 -84.26 -38.55 16.21
C VAL A 61 -83.52 -38.73 14.87
N PRO A 62 -83.86 -39.76 14.06
CA PRO A 62 -83.23 -39.95 12.76
C PRO A 62 -83.53 -38.79 11.82
N VAL A 63 -82.57 -38.42 10.97
CA VAL A 63 -82.71 -37.33 10.00
C VAL A 63 -83.79 -37.70 8.97
N PRO A 64 -84.85 -36.90 8.80
CA PRO A 64 -85.84 -37.13 7.75
C PRO A 64 -85.19 -37.11 6.36
N PRO A 65 -85.49 -38.07 5.46
CA PRO A 65 -84.87 -38.13 4.13
C PRO A 65 -85.02 -36.84 3.31
N SER A 66 -86.12 -36.10 3.49
CA SER A 66 -86.37 -34.80 2.86
C SER A 66 -85.38 -33.71 3.28
N LEU A 67 -84.77 -33.83 4.46
CA LEU A 67 -83.83 -32.86 5.02
C LEU A 67 -82.35 -33.29 4.86
N GLY A 68 -82.10 -34.48 4.31
CA GLY A 68 -80.75 -35.05 4.22
C GLY A 68 -79.74 -34.15 3.51
N TYR A 69 -80.15 -33.44 2.45
CA TYR A 69 -79.25 -32.53 1.74
C TYR A 69 -78.86 -31.29 2.58
N ARG A 70 -79.77 -30.76 3.40
CA ARG A 70 -79.50 -29.63 4.31
C ARG A 70 -78.53 -30.07 5.40
N GLU A 71 -78.73 -31.29 5.92
CA GLU A 71 -77.88 -31.88 6.94
C GLU A 71 -76.44 -32.12 6.45
N VAL A 72 -76.27 -32.62 5.22
CA VAL A 72 -74.94 -32.75 4.60
C VAL A 72 -74.25 -31.38 4.47
N ARG A 73 -74.98 -30.38 3.96
CA ARG A 73 -74.45 -29.02 3.79
C ARG A 73 -74.09 -28.35 5.12
N LEU A 74 -74.87 -28.60 6.17
CA LEU A 74 -74.55 -28.18 7.53
C LEU A 74 -73.21 -28.75 7.98
N ARG A 75 -72.99 -30.06 7.80
CA ARG A 75 -71.71 -30.70 8.17
C ARG A 75 -70.53 -30.11 7.39
N GLU A 76 -70.68 -29.92 6.09
CA GLU A 76 -69.61 -29.36 5.24
C GLU A 76 -69.23 -27.94 5.68
N GLN A 77 -70.22 -27.05 5.85
CA GLN A 77 -69.96 -25.66 6.25
C GLN A 77 -69.46 -25.54 7.69
N ALA A 78 -69.96 -26.37 8.59
CA ALA A 78 -69.46 -26.43 9.96
C ALA A 78 -68.03 -26.99 10.02
N SER A 79 -67.69 -27.98 9.20
CA SER A 79 -66.33 -28.50 9.08
C SER A 79 -65.35 -27.41 8.65
N VAL A 80 -65.68 -26.65 7.59
CA VAL A 80 -64.86 -25.51 7.14
C VAL A 80 -64.72 -24.45 8.25
N SER A 81 -65.79 -24.19 9.00
CA SER A 81 -65.77 -23.24 10.11
C SER A 81 -64.90 -23.70 11.27
N ILE A 82 -64.96 -25.00 11.62
CA ILE A 82 -64.12 -25.60 12.65
C ILE A 82 -62.65 -25.57 12.24
N GLU A 83 -62.33 -25.91 11.00
CA GLU A 83 -60.96 -25.82 10.49
C GLU A 83 -60.43 -24.38 10.52
N ALA A 84 -61.26 -23.40 10.17
CA ALA A 84 -60.91 -21.99 10.25
C ALA A 84 -60.64 -21.56 11.70
N MET A 85 -61.49 -21.95 12.65
CA MET A 85 -61.29 -21.69 14.08
C MET A 85 -60.01 -22.34 14.61
N GLN A 86 -59.77 -23.62 14.33
CA GLN A 86 -58.56 -24.32 14.76
C GLN A 86 -57.28 -23.75 14.14
N LYS A 87 -57.35 -23.25 12.90
CA LYS A 87 -56.22 -22.57 12.26
C LYS A 87 -55.94 -21.23 12.93
N MET A 88 -56.99 -20.50 13.30
CA MET A 88 -56.88 -19.21 13.99
C MET A 88 -56.32 -19.39 15.39
N GLU A 89 -56.87 -20.31 16.18
CA GLU A 89 -56.40 -20.66 17.53
C GLU A 89 -54.92 -21.06 17.54
N ARG A 90 -54.48 -21.91 16.61
CA ARG A 90 -53.05 -22.25 16.46
C ARG A 90 -52.16 -21.04 16.15
N ALA A 91 -52.64 -20.12 15.32
CA ALA A 91 -51.89 -18.91 14.97
C ALA A 91 -51.81 -17.94 16.16
N GLU A 92 -52.90 -17.83 16.93
CA GLU A 92 -52.95 -17.07 18.17
C GLU A 92 -51.98 -17.64 19.20
N ASP A 93 -52.04 -18.95 19.46
CA ASP A 93 -51.13 -19.65 20.38
C ASP A 93 -49.65 -19.45 20.00
N GLU A 94 -49.32 -19.55 18.71
CA GLU A 94 -47.96 -19.31 18.23
C GLU A 94 -47.52 -17.85 18.49
N ALA A 95 -48.41 -16.89 18.24
CA ALA A 95 -48.13 -15.49 18.46
C ALA A 95 -48.00 -15.14 19.97
N ILE A 96 -48.86 -15.70 20.82
CA ILE A 96 -48.77 -15.58 22.28
C ILE A 96 -47.49 -16.23 22.81
N SER A 97 -47.11 -17.39 22.29
CA SER A 97 -45.85 -18.05 22.66
C SER A 97 -44.64 -17.18 22.34
N LYS A 98 -44.62 -16.53 21.17
CA LYS A 98 -43.58 -15.55 20.80
C LYS A 98 -43.56 -14.35 21.74
N LEU A 99 -44.72 -13.85 22.16
CA LEU A 99 -44.79 -12.78 23.16
C LEU A 99 -44.22 -13.22 24.52
N GLY A 100 -44.54 -14.44 24.97
CA GLY A 100 -44.01 -15.00 26.21
C GLY A 100 -42.48 -15.10 26.19
N GLN A 101 -41.93 -15.74 25.17
CA GLN A 101 -40.48 -15.87 25.00
C GLN A 101 -39.77 -14.51 24.86
N GLY A 102 -40.37 -13.60 24.10
CA GLY A 102 -39.86 -12.24 23.93
C GLY A 102 -39.86 -11.45 25.24
N ALA A 103 -40.89 -11.60 26.08
CA ALA A 103 -40.97 -10.94 27.38
C ALA A 103 -39.93 -11.50 28.37
N GLU A 104 -39.77 -12.82 28.43
CA GLU A 104 -38.77 -13.49 29.28
C GLU A 104 -37.34 -13.04 28.94
N ARG A 105 -37.02 -12.97 27.64
CA ARG A 105 -35.69 -12.60 27.15
C ARG A 105 -35.50 -11.10 26.97
N ARG A 106 -36.57 -10.31 27.16
CA ARG A 106 -36.63 -8.88 26.81
C ARG A 106 -36.20 -8.63 25.36
N ASP A 107 -36.56 -9.53 24.46
CA ASP A 107 -36.26 -9.44 23.03
C ASP A 107 -37.40 -8.76 22.28
N VAL A 108 -37.19 -7.48 21.96
CA VAL A 108 -38.15 -6.66 21.21
C VAL A 108 -38.40 -7.22 19.82
N GLY A 109 -37.44 -7.90 19.20
CA GLY A 109 -37.64 -8.53 17.89
C GLY A 109 -38.71 -9.61 17.94
N GLN A 110 -38.68 -10.45 18.97
CA GLN A 110 -39.71 -11.47 19.19
C GLN A 110 -41.05 -10.88 19.64
N LEU A 111 -41.03 -9.87 20.53
CA LEU A 111 -42.25 -9.19 20.98
C LEU A 111 -43.00 -8.52 19.83
N THR A 112 -42.29 -7.80 18.98
CA THR A 112 -42.89 -7.12 17.83
C THR A 112 -43.38 -8.11 16.78
N TRP A 113 -42.70 -9.24 16.60
CA TRP A 113 -43.17 -10.31 15.71
C TRP A 113 -44.48 -10.95 16.22
N GLY A 114 -44.54 -11.32 17.50
CA GLY A 114 -45.76 -11.86 18.12
C GLY A 114 -46.92 -10.86 18.07
N ALA A 115 -46.66 -9.59 18.42
CA ALA A 115 -47.69 -8.55 18.42
C ALA A 115 -48.24 -8.27 17.00
N VAL A 116 -47.39 -8.27 15.97
CA VAL A 116 -47.85 -8.14 14.58
C VAL A 116 -48.70 -9.34 14.17
N GLY A 117 -48.32 -10.56 14.58
CA GLY A 117 -49.12 -11.75 14.31
C GLY A 117 -50.54 -11.64 14.89
N LEU A 118 -50.66 -11.19 16.15
CA LEU A 118 -51.96 -10.97 16.79
C LEU A 118 -52.75 -9.83 16.12
N LYS A 119 -52.07 -8.75 15.71
CA LYS A 119 -52.71 -7.66 14.97
C LYS A 119 -53.26 -8.16 13.63
N ASP A 120 -52.46 -8.91 12.87
CA ASP A 120 -52.88 -9.46 11.58
C ASP A 120 -54.09 -10.41 11.76
N ILE A 121 -54.17 -11.15 12.88
CA ILE A 121 -55.34 -11.94 13.26
C ILE A 121 -56.56 -11.04 13.53
N CYS A 122 -56.45 -10.03 14.39
CA CYS A 122 -57.53 -9.09 14.68
C CYS A 122 -58.04 -8.39 13.41
N ASP A 123 -57.14 -7.88 12.57
CA ASP A 123 -57.45 -7.19 11.33
C ASP A 123 -58.18 -8.12 10.35
N LYS A 124 -57.74 -9.39 10.25
CA LYS A 124 -58.40 -10.40 9.43
C LYS A 124 -59.80 -10.73 9.95
N MET A 125 -59.96 -10.97 11.25
CA MET A 125 -61.26 -11.27 11.86
C MET A 125 -62.24 -10.10 11.68
N ALA A 126 -61.75 -8.86 11.79
CA ALA A 126 -62.55 -7.66 11.54
C ALA A 126 -62.99 -7.53 10.07
N MET A 127 -62.12 -7.89 9.13
CA MET A 127 -62.43 -7.87 7.69
C MET A 127 -63.43 -8.96 7.28
N GLU A 128 -63.40 -10.11 7.95
CA GLU A 128 -64.23 -11.29 7.67
C GLU A 128 -65.59 -11.29 8.41
N LYS A 129 -65.97 -10.18 9.07
CA LYS A 129 -67.32 -10.06 9.68
C LYS A 129 -68.42 -10.33 8.64
N PRO A 130 -69.50 -11.05 8.99
CA PRO A 130 -69.89 -11.52 10.32
C PRO A 130 -69.35 -12.91 10.75
N LEU A 131 -68.42 -13.52 9.99
CA LEU A 131 -67.93 -14.87 10.28
C LEU A 131 -67.29 -14.99 11.68
N TRP A 132 -66.67 -13.90 12.14
CA TRP A 132 -66.09 -13.76 13.49
C TRP A 132 -66.90 -12.77 14.32
N THR A 133 -67.16 -13.12 15.57
CA THR A 133 -67.93 -12.27 16.48
C THR A 133 -67.05 -11.20 17.14
N ASP A 134 -67.66 -10.11 17.59
CA ASP A 134 -66.94 -9.07 18.34
C ASP A 134 -66.30 -9.61 19.63
N SER A 135 -66.90 -10.62 20.26
CA SER A 135 -66.34 -11.29 21.44
C SER A 135 -65.01 -11.99 21.11
N GLN A 136 -64.96 -12.73 20.00
CA GLN A 136 -63.73 -13.43 19.60
C GLN A 136 -62.62 -12.44 19.25
N ILE A 137 -62.95 -11.31 18.60
CA ILE A 137 -61.96 -10.25 18.35
C ILE A 137 -61.47 -9.62 19.67
N ALA A 138 -62.39 -9.40 20.62
CA ALA A 138 -62.09 -8.82 21.92
C ALA A 138 -61.25 -9.74 22.82
N GLU A 139 -61.23 -11.06 22.59
CA GLU A 139 -60.37 -12.01 23.30
C GLU A 139 -58.90 -11.87 22.90
N VAL A 140 -58.61 -11.62 21.62
CA VAL A 140 -57.24 -11.49 21.09
C VAL A 140 -56.63 -10.12 21.40
N GLN A 141 -57.46 -9.07 21.42
CA GLN A 141 -57.03 -7.67 21.53
C GLN A 141 -56.12 -7.36 22.75
N PRO A 142 -56.39 -7.86 23.98
CA PRO A 142 -55.54 -7.64 25.14
C PRO A 142 -54.14 -8.24 24.98
N HIS A 143 -54.01 -9.38 24.30
CA HIS A 143 -52.71 -10.01 24.04
C HIS A 143 -51.87 -9.17 23.08
N TYR A 144 -52.50 -8.65 22.02
CA TYR A 144 -51.88 -7.69 21.11
C TYR A 144 -51.38 -6.43 21.84
N GLU A 145 -52.23 -5.79 22.64
CA GLU A 145 -51.84 -4.57 23.38
C GLU A 145 -50.72 -4.86 24.40
N LYS A 146 -50.78 -6.01 25.08
CA LYS A 146 -49.71 -6.43 25.98
C LYS A 146 -48.37 -6.57 25.26
N GLY A 147 -48.37 -7.18 24.07
CA GLY A 147 -47.17 -7.30 23.23
C GLY A 147 -46.63 -5.93 22.79
N ARG A 148 -47.52 -5.03 22.37
CA ARG A 148 -47.18 -3.66 21.97
C ARG A 148 -46.58 -2.85 23.13
N GLN A 149 -47.17 -2.91 24.32
CA GLN A 149 -46.64 -2.23 25.51
C GLN A 149 -45.32 -2.85 25.98
N GLY A 150 -45.19 -4.17 25.92
CA GLY A 150 -43.92 -4.86 26.21
C GLY A 150 -42.79 -4.41 25.28
N ALA A 151 -43.08 -4.28 23.98
CA ALA A 151 -42.12 -3.77 23.00
C ALA A 151 -41.67 -2.35 23.36
N ILE A 152 -42.58 -1.45 23.76
CA ILE A 152 -42.24 -0.09 24.20
C ILE A 152 -41.38 -0.12 25.46
N LEU A 153 -41.76 -0.91 26.46
CA LEU A 153 -41.11 -0.97 27.76
C LEU A 153 -39.64 -1.41 27.67
N PHE A 154 -39.35 -2.45 26.87
CA PHE A 154 -38.01 -3.02 26.76
C PHE A 154 -37.16 -2.39 25.65
N PHE A 155 -37.74 -1.53 24.82
CA PHE A 155 -37.08 -0.94 23.65
C PHE A 155 -35.73 -0.26 23.96
N PRO A 156 -35.62 0.65 24.94
CA PRO A 156 -34.39 1.41 25.13
C PRO A 156 -33.20 0.51 25.50
N ASP A 157 -33.41 -0.40 26.45
CA ASP A 157 -32.39 -1.34 26.92
C ASP A 157 -31.99 -2.36 25.85
N TRP A 158 -32.96 -2.84 25.07
CA TRP A 158 -32.71 -3.77 23.98
C TRP A 158 -31.92 -3.10 22.86
N LEU A 159 -32.31 -1.88 22.46
CA LEU A 159 -31.67 -1.13 21.37
C LEU A 159 -30.19 -0.84 21.68
N ALA A 160 -29.89 -0.41 22.91
CA ALA A 160 -28.53 -0.09 23.34
C ALA A 160 -27.56 -1.28 23.23
N ARG A 161 -28.07 -2.52 23.25
CA ARG A 161 -27.28 -3.75 23.13
C ARG A 161 -27.15 -4.25 21.68
N GLN A 162 -27.86 -3.64 20.73
CA GLN A 162 -27.84 -4.06 19.34
C GLN A 162 -26.58 -3.55 18.64
N ALA A 163 -25.78 -4.48 18.14
CA ALA A 163 -24.63 -4.25 17.28
C ALA A 163 -24.51 -5.38 16.25
N PRO A 164 -23.84 -5.13 15.10
CA PRO A 164 -23.47 -6.20 14.19
C PRO A 164 -22.54 -7.20 14.88
N LYS A 165 -22.56 -8.45 14.41
CA LYS A 165 -21.72 -9.52 14.98
C LYS A 165 -20.21 -9.29 14.78
N SER A 166 -19.85 -8.57 13.71
CA SER A 166 -18.49 -8.18 13.36
C SER A 166 -18.54 -6.95 12.45
N ASP A 167 -17.39 -6.33 12.21
CA ASP A 167 -17.26 -5.18 11.30
C ASP A 167 -17.17 -5.59 9.81
N THR A 168 -17.51 -6.84 9.48
CA THR A 168 -17.50 -7.32 8.09
C THR A 168 -18.70 -6.78 7.29
N PRO A 169 -18.55 -6.53 5.98
CA PRO A 169 -19.66 -6.02 5.15
C PRO A 169 -20.93 -6.89 5.21
N GLU A 170 -20.76 -8.21 5.26
CA GLU A 170 -21.87 -9.18 5.37
C GLU A 170 -22.59 -9.03 6.72
N ALA A 171 -21.86 -9.04 7.83
CA ALA A 171 -22.47 -8.90 9.16
C ALA A 171 -23.17 -7.55 9.37
N VAL A 172 -22.63 -6.48 8.77
CA VAL A 172 -23.24 -5.14 8.76
C VAL A 172 -24.52 -5.14 7.90
N GLY A 173 -24.50 -5.81 6.75
CA GLY A 173 -25.66 -6.00 5.88
C GLY A 173 -26.80 -6.76 6.56
N ASP A 174 -26.50 -7.89 7.19
CA ASP A 174 -27.44 -8.70 7.95
C ASP A 174 -28.05 -7.92 9.12
N PHE A 175 -27.21 -7.17 9.84
CA PHE A 175 -27.66 -6.31 10.93
C PHE A 175 -28.63 -5.25 10.44
N LYS A 176 -28.31 -4.56 9.34
CA LYS A 176 -29.19 -3.57 8.71
C LYS A 176 -30.51 -4.19 8.30
N HIS A 177 -30.50 -5.37 7.68
CA HIS A 177 -31.70 -6.07 7.27
C HIS A 177 -32.60 -6.40 8.49
N LYS A 178 -32.02 -7.03 9.51
CA LYS A 178 -32.73 -7.38 10.74
C LYS A 178 -33.34 -6.15 11.43
N MET A 179 -32.55 -5.09 11.61
CA MET A 179 -33.02 -3.90 12.33
C MET A 179 -34.05 -3.11 11.52
N LEU A 180 -33.78 -2.75 10.27
CA LEU A 180 -34.66 -1.84 9.53
C LEU A 180 -35.86 -2.52 8.86
N TYR A 181 -35.67 -3.72 8.32
CA TYR A 181 -36.72 -4.41 7.56
C TYR A 181 -37.56 -5.34 8.43
N VAL A 182 -36.92 -6.19 9.24
CA VAL A 182 -37.64 -7.16 10.08
C VAL A 182 -38.25 -6.47 11.29
N VAL A 183 -37.41 -5.93 12.19
CA VAL A 183 -37.91 -5.28 13.42
C VAL A 183 -38.57 -3.94 13.09
N GLY A 184 -37.94 -3.11 12.26
CA GLY A 184 -38.49 -1.83 11.85
C GLY A 184 -39.81 -1.95 11.09
N GLY A 185 -39.94 -2.94 10.21
CA GLY A 185 -41.21 -3.26 9.55
C GLY A 185 -42.31 -3.63 10.54
N ASN A 186 -41.97 -4.44 11.57
CA ASN A 186 -42.93 -4.78 12.61
C ASN A 186 -43.33 -3.55 13.45
N LEU A 187 -42.38 -2.69 13.84
CA LEU A 187 -42.69 -1.47 14.59
C LEU A 187 -43.65 -0.55 13.84
N LYS A 188 -43.46 -0.38 12.52
CA LYS A 188 -44.38 0.39 11.67
C LYS A 188 -45.78 -0.20 11.65
N LYS A 189 -45.91 -1.53 11.47
CA LYS A 189 -47.21 -2.22 11.52
C LYS A 189 -47.92 -2.03 12.86
N LEU A 190 -47.18 -1.94 13.97
CA LEU A 190 -47.70 -1.70 15.32
C LEU A 190 -47.98 -0.22 15.63
N GLY A 191 -47.73 0.69 14.70
CA GLY A 191 -47.87 2.14 14.91
C GLY A 191 -46.89 2.71 15.93
N LEU A 192 -45.72 2.08 16.08
CA LEU A 192 -44.64 2.49 16.99
C LEU A 192 -43.60 3.36 16.26
N GLU A 193 -44.08 4.42 15.62
CA GLU A 193 -43.25 5.32 14.81
C GLU A 193 -42.08 5.96 15.59
N PRO A 194 -42.25 6.42 16.85
CA PRO A 194 -41.13 6.95 17.63
C PRO A 194 -40.00 5.93 17.85
N GLN A 195 -40.35 4.67 18.10
CA GLN A 195 -39.38 3.58 18.26
C GLN A 195 -38.71 3.24 16.93
N PHE A 196 -39.46 3.26 15.81
CA PHE A 196 -38.87 3.07 14.49
C PHE A 196 -37.81 4.14 14.18
N GLN A 197 -38.09 5.41 14.45
CA GLN A 197 -37.13 6.50 14.22
C GLN A 197 -35.87 6.37 15.09
N GLN A 198 -36.02 5.94 16.35
CA GLN A 198 -34.88 5.65 17.23
C GLN A 198 -34.06 4.46 16.73
N LEU A 199 -34.73 3.39 16.28
CA LEU A 199 -34.10 2.21 15.70
C LEU A 199 -33.29 2.56 14.46
N GLU A 200 -33.88 3.35 13.56
CA GLU A 200 -33.23 3.80 12.33
C GLU A 200 -31.98 4.66 12.63
N THR A 201 -32.12 5.64 13.52
CA THR A 201 -31.02 6.51 13.94
C THR A 201 -29.87 5.71 14.55
N HIS A 202 -30.18 4.82 15.50
CA HIS A 202 -29.18 3.95 16.14
C HIS A 202 -28.50 3.05 15.11
N THR A 203 -29.28 2.39 14.25
CA THR A 203 -28.75 1.48 13.23
C THR A 203 -27.77 2.20 12.30
N ILE A 204 -28.11 3.39 11.81
CA ILE A 204 -27.22 4.20 10.97
C ILE A 204 -25.94 4.57 11.72
N GLN A 205 -26.03 4.98 12.99
CA GLN A 205 -24.86 5.33 13.79
C GLN A 205 -23.93 4.14 14.02
N VAL A 206 -24.47 2.98 14.36
CA VAL A 206 -23.69 1.75 14.57
C VAL A 206 -23.04 1.28 13.28
N ILE A 207 -23.74 1.33 12.15
CA ILE A 207 -23.19 0.98 10.83
C ILE A 207 -22.01 1.90 10.48
N ARG A 208 -22.18 3.22 10.61
CA ARG A 208 -21.11 4.20 10.36
C ARG A 208 -19.87 3.94 11.22
N LYS A 209 -20.07 3.54 12.48
CA LYS A 209 -18.97 3.19 13.38
C LYS A 209 -18.22 1.94 12.89
N ALA A 210 -18.93 0.89 12.48
CA ALA A 210 -18.32 -0.32 11.92
C ALA A 210 -17.55 -0.03 10.62
N GLU A 211 -18.12 0.78 9.73
CA GLU A 211 -17.45 1.23 8.49
C GLU A 211 -16.17 2.02 8.80
N THR A 212 -16.20 2.90 9.80
CA THR A 212 -15.02 3.66 10.24
C THR A 212 -13.92 2.74 10.79
N ILE A 213 -14.29 1.69 11.54
CA ILE A 213 -13.34 0.67 12.03
C ILE A 213 -12.70 -0.06 10.84
N ALA A 214 -13.51 -0.48 9.86
CA ALA A 214 -13.03 -1.18 8.68
C ALA A 214 -12.07 -0.30 7.84
N GLU A 215 -12.42 0.98 7.64
CA GLU A 215 -11.57 1.97 6.97
C GLU A 215 -10.23 2.16 7.70
N ALA A 216 -10.27 2.24 9.04
CA ALA A 216 -9.06 2.35 9.85
C ALA A 216 -8.14 1.13 9.70
N HIS A 217 -8.70 -0.08 9.75
CA HIS A 217 -7.92 -1.31 9.54
C HIS A 217 -7.33 -1.41 8.13
N GLN A 218 -8.06 -0.95 7.10
CA GLN A 218 -7.52 -0.90 5.74
C GLN A 218 -6.36 0.07 5.64
N LEU A 219 -6.52 1.29 6.17
CA LEU A 219 -5.45 2.30 6.19
C LEU A 219 -4.19 1.78 6.93
N LEU A 220 -4.37 1.09 8.06
CA LEU A 220 -3.26 0.46 8.78
C LEU A 220 -2.52 -0.57 7.94
N ARG A 221 -3.24 -1.42 7.20
CA ARG A 221 -2.63 -2.41 6.29
C ARG A 221 -1.87 -1.73 5.16
N ASP A 222 -2.47 -0.71 4.55
CA ASP A 222 -1.85 0.02 3.43
C ASP A 222 -0.54 0.67 3.87
N VAL A 223 -0.52 1.33 5.03
CA VAL A 223 0.70 1.96 5.57
C VAL A 223 1.76 0.92 5.92
N LYS A 224 1.39 -0.19 6.57
CA LYS A 224 2.35 -1.26 6.91
C LYS A 224 2.93 -1.92 5.67
N SER A 225 2.11 -2.16 4.65
CA SER A 225 2.54 -2.69 3.34
C SER A 225 3.51 -1.71 2.68
N TRP A 226 3.17 -0.43 2.65
CA TRP A 226 4.04 0.61 2.08
C TRP A 226 5.37 0.74 2.81
N LEU A 227 5.38 0.72 4.16
CA LEU A 227 6.60 0.72 4.96
C LEU A 227 7.49 -0.50 4.69
N THR A 228 6.87 -1.67 4.50
CA THR A 228 7.59 -2.92 4.21
C THR A 228 8.20 -2.86 2.81
N ALA A 229 7.45 -2.38 1.81
CA ALA A 229 7.92 -2.27 0.43
C ALA A 229 9.09 -1.29 0.27
N HIS A 230 9.18 -0.27 1.13
CA HIS A 230 10.20 0.79 1.04
C HIS A 230 11.19 0.77 2.21
N GLY A 231 11.26 -0.31 2.98
CA GLY A 231 12.12 -0.40 4.17
C GLY A 231 13.61 -0.14 3.88
N ASP A 232 14.08 -0.55 2.69
CA ASP A 232 15.46 -0.36 2.22
C ASP A 232 15.67 0.95 1.44
N ALA A 233 14.65 1.79 1.26
CA ALA A 233 14.75 3.01 0.45
C ALA A 233 15.81 4.00 0.96
N VAL A 234 16.16 3.96 2.25
CA VAL A 234 17.24 4.78 2.82
C VAL A 234 18.62 4.42 2.24
N ARG A 235 18.78 3.21 1.68
CA ARG A 235 20.00 2.80 0.97
C ARG A 235 20.07 3.34 -0.46
N ILE A 236 18.92 3.71 -1.03
CA ILE A 236 18.82 4.23 -2.39
C ILE A 236 18.86 5.76 -2.30
N VAL A 237 20.02 6.34 -2.60
CA VAL A 237 20.34 7.76 -2.33
C VAL A 237 19.77 8.72 -3.39
N ARG A 238 18.82 8.29 -4.21
CA ARG A 238 18.24 9.16 -5.23
C ARG A 238 17.30 10.18 -4.59
N VAL A 239 17.67 11.45 -4.64
CA VAL A 239 16.93 12.55 -4.01
C VAL A 239 15.51 12.66 -4.56
N ALA A 240 15.31 12.46 -5.87
CA ALA A 240 13.97 12.47 -6.47
C ALA A 240 13.06 11.36 -5.91
N GLU A 241 13.58 10.14 -5.74
CA GLU A 241 12.83 9.02 -5.17
C GLU A 241 12.52 9.28 -3.68
N ILE A 242 13.49 9.78 -2.91
CA ILE A 242 13.29 10.17 -1.51
C ILE A 242 12.16 11.21 -1.38
N ARG A 243 12.16 12.25 -2.22
CA ARG A 243 11.11 13.28 -2.23
C ARG A 243 9.73 12.70 -2.56
N GLY A 244 9.64 11.80 -3.54
CA GLY A 244 8.39 11.11 -3.87
C GLY A 244 7.85 10.26 -2.71
N LEU A 245 8.74 9.55 -2.01
CA LEU A 245 8.37 8.77 -0.82
C LEU A 245 7.92 9.66 0.34
N LEU A 246 8.58 10.80 0.55
CA LEU A 246 8.18 11.79 1.56
C LEU A 246 6.77 12.33 1.28
N GLU A 247 6.42 12.61 0.02
CA GLU A 247 5.08 13.06 -0.36
C GLU A 247 4.01 12.03 0.01
N VAL A 248 4.17 10.78 -0.47
CA VAL A 248 3.23 9.67 -0.18
C VAL A 248 3.12 9.42 1.33
N GLY A 249 4.24 9.42 2.03
CA GLY A 249 4.26 9.23 3.49
C GLY A 249 3.60 10.36 4.27
N ASN A 250 3.75 11.61 3.83
CA ASN A 250 3.05 12.75 4.43
C ASN A 250 1.53 12.65 4.25
N ASP A 251 1.07 12.14 3.10
CA ASP A 251 -0.36 11.91 2.88
C ASP A 251 -0.91 10.78 3.75
N TYR A 252 -0.16 9.69 3.94
CA TYR A 252 -0.51 8.67 4.94
C TYR A 252 -0.54 9.23 6.37
N SER A 253 0.40 10.10 6.72
CA SER A 253 0.43 10.77 8.02
C SER A 253 -0.83 11.60 8.28
N LYS A 254 -1.26 12.41 7.29
CA LYS A 254 -2.51 13.18 7.34
C LYS A 254 -3.74 12.27 7.49
N LYS A 255 -3.81 11.18 6.71
CA LYS A 255 -4.91 10.21 6.78
C LYS A 255 -5.00 9.55 8.16
N LEU A 256 -3.87 9.09 8.71
CA LEU A 256 -3.81 8.49 10.05
C LEU A 256 -4.17 9.50 11.15
N GLN A 257 -3.78 10.77 11.00
CA GLN A 257 -4.18 11.83 11.92
C GLN A 257 -5.69 12.09 11.88
N GLY A 258 -6.28 12.17 10.70
CA GLY A 258 -7.73 12.31 10.54
C GLY A 258 -8.49 11.12 11.13
N MET A 259 -7.98 9.90 10.94
CA MET A 259 -8.59 8.69 11.48
C MET A 259 -8.54 8.64 13.01
N ALA A 260 -7.41 9.03 13.62
CA ALA A 260 -7.24 9.05 15.08
C ALA A 260 -8.23 9.98 15.81
N VAL A 261 -8.78 11.00 15.13
CA VAL A 261 -9.82 11.88 15.69
C VAL A 261 -11.19 11.21 15.68
N ARG A 262 -11.44 10.33 14.69
CA ARG A 262 -12.72 9.64 14.51
C ARG A 262 -12.83 8.40 15.38
N ILE A 263 -11.71 7.72 15.63
CA ILE A 263 -11.69 6.46 16.38
C ILE A 263 -10.42 6.28 17.19
N GLN A 264 -10.56 5.67 18.38
CA GLN A 264 -9.44 5.30 19.23
C GLN A 264 -9.06 3.83 19.01
N ILE A 265 -8.04 3.62 18.18
CA ILE A 265 -7.41 2.31 17.93
C ILE A 265 -5.91 2.47 18.29
N PRO A 266 -5.39 1.75 19.29
CA PRO A 266 -3.99 1.87 19.73
C PRO A 266 -2.98 1.69 18.59
N GLU A 267 -3.26 0.78 17.65
CA GLU A 267 -2.41 0.45 16.50
C GLU A 267 -2.22 1.65 15.55
N ILE A 268 -3.14 2.62 15.54
CA ILE A 268 -2.98 3.89 14.79
C ILE A 268 -1.82 4.69 15.38
N VAL A 269 -1.69 4.76 16.70
CA VAL A 269 -0.63 5.52 17.38
C VAL A 269 0.73 4.87 17.12
N GLU A 270 0.79 3.54 17.20
CA GLU A 270 2.00 2.78 16.90
C GLU A 270 2.44 2.99 15.43
N THR A 271 1.53 2.81 14.48
CA THR A 271 1.82 2.95 13.04
C THR A 271 2.23 4.37 12.68
N ARG A 272 1.64 5.40 13.32
CA ARG A 272 2.07 6.80 13.15
C ARG A 272 3.50 7.01 13.63
N THR A 273 3.89 6.41 14.76
CA THR A 273 5.26 6.49 15.29
C THR A 273 6.26 5.85 14.32
N GLN A 274 5.93 4.65 13.81
CA GLN A 274 6.76 3.96 12.82
C GLN A 274 6.92 4.77 11.52
N LEU A 275 5.82 5.29 10.98
CA LEU A 275 5.82 6.14 9.79
C LEU A 275 6.65 7.41 10.01
N SER A 276 6.45 8.10 11.12
CA SER A 276 7.23 9.30 11.47
C SER A 276 8.74 9.02 11.54
N GLY A 277 9.12 7.92 12.19
CA GLY A 277 10.53 7.49 12.27
C GLY A 277 11.12 7.17 10.89
N PHE A 278 10.34 6.58 9.99
CA PHE A 278 10.79 6.32 8.62
C PHE A 278 10.95 7.62 7.81
N LEU A 279 9.99 8.55 7.89
CA LEU A 279 10.06 9.84 7.21
C LEU A 279 11.23 10.70 7.71
N ALA A 280 11.53 10.65 9.01
CA ALA A 280 12.70 11.31 9.57
C ALA A 280 13.99 10.78 8.93
N LYS A 281 14.16 9.45 8.83
CA LYS A 281 15.33 8.83 8.18
C LYS A 281 15.49 9.24 6.72
N LEU A 282 14.39 9.30 5.96
CA LEU A 282 14.40 9.76 4.58
C LEU A 282 14.86 11.22 4.48
N LYS A 283 14.33 12.09 5.35
CA LYS A 283 14.68 13.50 5.39
C LYS A 283 16.14 13.72 5.80
N ASP A 284 16.65 12.93 6.74
CA ASP A 284 18.05 12.98 7.16
C ASP A 284 18.97 12.58 5.99
N ALA A 285 18.63 11.51 5.25
CA ALA A 285 19.38 11.07 4.08
C ALA A 285 19.40 12.12 2.95
N GLU A 286 18.26 12.77 2.68
CA GLU A 286 18.20 13.91 1.73
C GLU A 286 19.09 15.06 2.22
N THR A 287 18.94 15.45 3.49
CA THR A 287 19.68 16.57 4.08
C THR A 287 21.19 16.33 4.03
N ASP A 288 21.63 15.10 4.32
CA ASP A 288 23.04 14.74 4.26
C ASP A 288 23.59 14.72 2.82
N THR A 289 22.78 14.32 1.85
CA THR A 289 23.14 14.38 0.42
C THR A 289 23.27 15.82 -0.06
N VAL A 290 22.35 16.70 0.35
CA VAL A 290 22.43 18.14 0.06
C VAL A 290 23.66 18.76 0.72
N LYS A 291 23.94 18.44 2.00
CA LYS A 291 25.16 18.90 2.69
C LYS A 291 26.43 18.46 1.98
N ARG A 292 26.48 17.23 1.47
CA ARG A 292 27.61 16.73 0.66
C ARG A 292 27.84 17.61 -0.56
N ALA A 293 26.79 17.92 -1.32
CA ALA A 293 26.88 18.82 -2.47
C ALA A 293 27.33 20.23 -2.06
N SER A 294 26.79 20.80 -0.97
CA SER A 294 27.20 22.12 -0.48
C SER A 294 28.68 22.16 -0.04
N ARG A 295 29.22 21.06 0.49
CA ARG A 295 30.64 20.98 0.89
C ARG A 295 31.60 21.08 -0.29
N LEU A 296 31.20 20.68 -1.50
CA LEU A 296 32.04 20.79 -2.69
C LEU A 296 32.48 22.24 -2.94
N TRP A 297 31.60 23.21 -2.68
CA TRP A 297 31.89 24.65 -2.81
C TRP A 297 32.98 25.16 -1.86
N GLN A 298 33.35 24.39 -0.84
CA GLN A 298 34.36 24.76 0.16
C GLN A 298 35.66 23.97 -0.02
N THR A 299 35.73 23.07 -1.01
CA THR A 299 36.92 22.27 -1.28
C THR A 299 37.98 23.09 -2.00
N ARG A 300 39.24 22.65 -1.88
CA ARG A 300 40.38 23.24 -2.61
C ARG A 300 41.10 22.14 -3.36
N ILE A 301 41.47 22.43 -4.60
CA ILE A 301 42.16 21.50 -5.48
C ILE A 301 43.61 21.97 -5.61
N ARG A 302 44.57 21.14 -5.19
CA ARG A 302 46.00 21.49 -5.22
C ARG A 302 46.88 20.39 -5.79
N THR A 303 46.42 19.15 -5.71
CA THR A 303 47.15 17.97 -6.16
C THR A 303 46.27 17.08 -7.02
N GLU A 304 46.89 16.13 -7.72
CA GLU A 304 46.20 15.07 -8.46
C GLU A 304 45.23 14.26 -7.60
N ALA A 305 45.66 13.90 -6.38
CA ALA A 305 44.83 13.15 -5.44
C ALA A 305 43.58 13.93 -5.00
N ASP A 306 43.68 15.25 -4.83
CA ASP A 306 42.51 16.08 -4.50
C ASP A 306 41.49 16.07 -5.64
N MET A 307 41.95 16.11 -6.89
CA MET A 307 41.08 16.06 -8.07
C MET A 307 40.33 14.73 -8.15
N ASP A 308 41.03 13.61 -7.99
CA ASP A 308 40.43 12.28 -8.10
C ASP A 308 39.38 12.03 -7.01
N LEU A 309 39.68 12.40 -5.76
CA LEU A 309 38.73 12.31 -4.66
C LEU A 309 37.50 13.19 -4.90
N THR A 310 37.69 14.42 -5.36
CA THR A 310 36.60 15.37 -5.58
C THR A 310 35.76 14.97 -6.79
N LEU A 311 36.38 14.48 -7.86
CA LEU A 311 35.68 13.97 -9.04
C LEU A 311 34.81 12.76 -8.70
N GLY A 312 35.34 11.83 -7.89
CA GLY A 312 34.57 10.68 -7.40
C GLY A 312 33.33 11.11 -6.60
N GLU A 313 33.45 12.12 -5.74
CA GLU A 313 32.31 12.66 -4.98
C GLU A 313 31.30 13.38 -5.89
N VAL A 314 31.77 14.17 -6.86
CA VAL A 314 30.90 14.83 -7.86
C VAL A 314 30.12 13.79 -8.67
N GLU A 315 30.75 12.71 -9.13
CA GLU A 315 30.08 11.65 -9.88
C GLU A 315 29.07 10.88 -9.03
N ALA A 316 29.39 10.60 -7.76
CA ALA A 316 28.45 10.02 -6.82
C ALA A 316 27.23 10.92 -6.57
N LEU A 317 27.44 12.24 -6.47
CA LEU A 317 26.35 13.20 -6.30
C LEU A 317 25.52 13.39 -7.57
N ILE A 318 26.12 13.38 -8.76
CA ILE A 318 25.38 13.38 -10.04
C ILE A 318 24.40 12.20 -10.07
N SER A 319 24.84 11.02 -9.64
CA SER A 319 23.96 9.84 -9.55
C SER A 319 22.87 10.01 -8.47
N ALA A 320 23.16 10.69 -7.37
CA ALA A 320 22.18 10.94 -6.30
C ALA A 320 21.10 11.99 -6.70
N PHE A 321 21.47 12.98 -7.51
CA PHE A 321 20.59 14.04 -8.02
C PHE A 321 19.99 13.70 -9.40
N GLU A 322 20.04 12.43 -9.83
CA GLU A 322 19.43 11.98 -11.08
C GLU A 322 17.95 12.43 -11.17
N ASN A 323 17.54 12.93 -12.34
CA ASN A 323 16.22 13.51 -12.62
C ASN A 323 15.90 14.86 -11.93
N LEU A 324 16.91 15.56 -11.38
CA LEU A 324 16.76 16.93 -10.86
C LEU A 324 17.61 17.91 -11.70
N PRO A 325 17.12 18.38 -12.86
CA PRO A 325 17.93 19.13 -13.83
C PRO A 325 18.54 20.41 -13.24
N LYS A 326 17.80 21.15 -12.40
CA LYS A 326 18.30 22.36 -11.73
C LYS A 326 19.46 22.08 -10.77
N ASP A 327 19.40 20.94 -10.07
CA ASP A 327 20.43 20.56 -9.09
C ASP A 327 21.65 19.89 -9.78
N LEU A 328 21.50 19.49 -11.04
CA LEU A 328 22.53 18.82 -11.84
C LEU A 328 23.45 19.78 -12.58
N GLU A 329 22.98 20.96 -12.99
CA GLU A 329 23.76 21.94 -13.78
C GLU A 329 25.10 22.27 -13.11
N ASP A 330 25.08 22.63 -11.83
CA ASP A 330 26.28 22.95 -11.04
C ASP A 330 27.24 21.76 -10.93
N LEU A 331 26.72 20.55 -10.69
CA LEU A 331 27.54 19.33 -10.58
C LEU A 331 28.16 18.94 -11.93
N GLN A 332 27.44 19.18 -13.03
CA GLN A 332 27.96 18.97 -14.38
C GLN A 332 29.04 19.98 -14.73
N LEU A 333 28.88 21.24 -14.33
CA LEU A 333 29.91 22.27 -14.43
C LEU A 333 31.16 21.85 -13.65
N MET A 334 31.02 21.43 -12.39
CA MET A 334 32.12 20.95 -11.55
C MET A 334 32.86 19.75 -12.20
N ARG A 335 32.13 18.78 -12.75
CA ARG A 335 32.71 17.64 -13.46
C ARG A 335 33.53 18.05 -14.68
N ARG A 336 33.01 18.99 -15.49
CA ARG A 336 33.73 19.53 -16.66
C ARG A 336 35.02 20.25 -16.23
N ALA A 337 34.92 21.09 -15.20
CA ALA A 337 36.05 21.82 -14.64
C ALA A 337 37.17 20.88 -14.13
N LEU A 338 36.82 19.88 -13.30
CA LEU A 338 37.80 18.91 -12.78
C LEU A 338 38.51 18.13 -13.88
N ARG A 339 37.80 17.72 -14.93
CA ARG A 339 38.41 17.02 -16.07
C ARG A 339 39.37 17.89 -16.85
N LEU A 340 39.08 19.20 -16.97
CA LEU A 340 40.03 20.13 -17.59
C LEU A 340 41.26 20.31 -16.69
N TYR A 341 41.08 20.48 -15.38
CA TYR A 341 42.20 20.57 -14.44
C TYR A 341 43.07 19.31 -14.43
N GLN A 342 42.50 18.10 -14.52
CA GLN A 342 43.27 16.85 -14.65
C GLN A 342 44.12 16.83 -15.92
N LYS A 343 43.56 17.27 -17.04
CA LYS A 343 44.29 17.39 -18.32
C LYS A 343 45.44 18.40 -18.19
N ASP A 344 45.19 19.54 -17.57
CA ASP A 344 46.19 20.61 -17.42
C ASP A 344 47.31 20.20 -16.45
N TYR A 345 46.98 19.57 -15.32
CA TYR A 345 47.95 19.00 -14.38
C TYR A 345 48.86 17.97 -15.07
N THR A 346 48.28 17.09 -15.90
CA THR A 346 49.03 16.09 -16.66
C THR A 346 50.00 16.75 -17.65
N ARG A 347 49.55 17.77 -18.39
CA ARG A 347 50.38 18.54 -19.32
C ARG A 347 51.52 19.27 -18.60
N LEU A 348 51.24 19.92 -17.46
CA LEU A 348 52.25 20.62 -16.66
C LEU A 348 53.28 19.67 -16.02
N SER A 349 52.88 18.42 -15.76
CA SER A 349 53.73 17.41 -15.15
C SER A 349 54.74 16.79 -16.12
N ASP A 350 54.76 17.17 -17.40
CA ASP A 350 55.73 16.67 -18.38
C ASP A 350 57.17 17.07 -17.98
N GLU A 351 58.00 16.08 -17.66
CA GLU A 351 59.39 16.26 -17.24
C GLU A 351 60.31 16.69 -18.39
N ASN A 352 59.84 16.64 -19.64
CA ASN A 352 60.60 17.12 -20.80
C ASN A 352 60.55 18.63 -20.97
N LEU A 353 59.66 19.34 -20.26
CA LEU A 353 59.59 20.80 -20.35
C LEU A 353 60.75 21.43 -19.56
N SER A 354 61.45 22.39 -20.15
CA SER A 354 62.35 23.27 -19.40
C SER A 354 61.57 24.12 -18.39
N TRP A 355 62.27 24.77 -17.45
CA TRP A 355 61.62 25.67 -16.49
C TRP A 355 60.91 26.86 -17.17
N GLY A 356 61.47 27.42 -18.25
CA GLY A 356 60.84 28.51 -19.00
C GLY A 356 59.61 28.05 -19.79
N GLU A 357 59.66 26.86 -20.40
CA GLU A 357 58.49 26.28 -21.08
C GLU A 357 57.38 25.92 -20.09
N PHE A 358 57.73 25.42 -18.91
CA PHE A 358 56.79 25.14 -17.82
C PHE A 358 56.08 26.40 -17.31
N ASP A 359 56.82 27.49 -17.09
CA ASP A 359 56.24 28.77 -16.68
C ASP A 359 55.31 29.33 -17.76
N THR A 360 55.74 29.29 -19.03
CA THR A 360 54.95 29.75 -20.18
C THR A 360 53.65 28.95 -20.33
N LEU A 361 53.74 27.61 -20.26
CA LEU A 361 52.58 26.72 -20.38
C LEU A 361 51.55 26.96 -19.27
N SER A 362 52.02 27.22 -18.04
CA SER A 362 51.14 27.55 -16.92
C SER A 362 50.35 28.84 -17.16
N GLU A 363 50.97 29.87 -17.75
CA GLU A 363 50.28 31.13 -18.09
C GLU A 363 49.31 30.97 -19.27
N GLU A 364 49.67 30.16 -20.26
CA GLU A 364 48.79 29.82 -21.39
C GLU A 364 47.53 29.10 -20.93
N MET A 365 47.66 28.10 -20.05
CA MET A 365 46.52 27.38 -19.49
C MET A 365 45.56 28.30 -18.74
N GLN A 366 46.06 29.25 -17.95
CA GLN A 366 45.19 30.24 -17.28
C GLN A 366 44.36 31.06 -18.27
N LYS A 367 44.91 31.39 -19.46
CA LYS A 367 44.19 32.09 -20.54
C LYS A 367 43.19 31.17 -21.26
N GLU A 368 43.55 29.90 -21.47
CA GLU A 368 42.66 28.88 -22.06
C GLU A 368 41.39 28.71 -21.19
N TRP A 369 41.53 28.75 -19.86
CA TRP A 369 40.42 28.69 -18.91
C TRP A 369 39.40 29.82 -19.07
N ALA A 370 39.88 31.07 -19.13
CA ALA A 370 39.02 32.23 -19.32
C ALA A 370 38.21 32.15 -20.64
N THR A 371 38.79 31.52 -21.66
CA THR A 371 38.13 31.33 -22.96
C THR A 371 37.11 30.18 -22.94
N THR A 372 37.38 29.13 -22.15
CA THR A 372 36.58 27.89 -22.14
C THR A 372 35.31 28.01 -21.32
N PHE A 373 35.38 28.68 -20.16
CA PHE A 373 34.25 28.76 -19.23
C PHE A 373 33.54 30.12 -19.26
N GLY A 374 34.15 31.18 -19.79
CA GLY A 374 33.51 32.50 -19.90
C GLY A 374 33.01 33.01 -18.54
N ASP A 375 31.68 33.15 -18.41
CA ASP A 375 31.01 33.57 -17.17
C ASP A 375 30.64 32.40 -16.22
N GLU A 376 30.87 31.14 -16.62
CA GLU A 376 30.63 29.97 -15.76
C GLU A 376 31.72 29.88 -14.68
N GLU A 377 31.35 30.08 -13.41
CA GLU A 377 32.28 30.06 -12.28
C GLU A 377 32.17 28.75 -11.46
N PRO A 378 33.05 27.76 -11.69
CA PRO A 378 33.16 26.62 -10.80
C PRO A 378 33.68 27.05 -9.42
N PRO A 379 33.49 26.23 -8.36
CA PRO A 379 33.94 26.56 -7.01
C PRO A 379 35.46 26.71 -6.85
N TRP A 380 36.25 26.32 -7.86
CA TRP A 380 37.70 26.38 -7.86
C TRP A 380 38.17 27.40 -8.91
N PRO A 381 38.52 28.63 -8.49
CA PRO A 381 39.04 29.65 -9.39
C PRO A 381 40.32 29.18 -10.10
N PRO A 382 40.47 29.41 -11.42
CA PRO A 382 41.64 28.95 -12.18
C PRO A 382 42.98 29.50 -11.66
N GLY A 383 43.01 30.77 -11.24
CA GLY A 383 44.22 31.38 -10.70
C GLY A 383 44.75 30.64 -9.48
N GLU A 384 43.92 30.49 -8.45
CA GLU A 384 44.33 29.81 -7.20
C GLU A 384 44.65 28.32 -7.41
N THR A 385 43.88 27.65 -8.27
CA THR A 385 44.04 26.21 -8.53
C THR A 385 45.31 25.93 -9.32
N MET A 386 45.57 26.70 -10.40
CA MET A 386 46.78 26.56 -11.21
C MET A 386 48.05 26.93 -10.43
N ASP A 387 47.99 27.94 -9.57
CA ASP A 387 49.11 28.27 -8.68
C ASP A 387 49.43 27.10 -7.73
N GLY A 388 48.41 26.41 -7.23
CA GLY A 388 48.56 25.18 -6.45
C GLY A 388 49.28 24.08 -7.23
N PHE A 389 48.86 23.82 -8.47
CA PHE A 389 49.50 22.84 -9.35
C PHE A 389 50.94 23.21 -9.66
N LYS A 390 51.19 24.48 -9.98
CA LYS A 390 52.52 24.99 -10.25
C LYS A 390 53.45 24.78 -9.04
N GLN A 391 52.98 25.03 -7.83
CA GLN A 391 53.75 24.81 -6.60
C GLN A 391 54.07 23.33 -6.37
N ASP A 392 53.07 22.44 -6.48
CA ASP A 392 53.22 21.00 -6.29
C ASP A 392 54.18 20.39 -7.31
N ILE A 393 53.97 20.67 -8.60
CA ILE A 393 54.79 20.15 -9.69
C ILE A 393 56.21 20.75 -9.62
N SER A 394 56.36 22.04 -9.32
CA SER A 394 57.67 22.66 -9.12
C SER A 394 58.46 22.00 -7.99
N LYS A 395 57.78 21.63 -6.90
CA LYS A 395 58.40 20.91 -5.78
C LYS A 395 58.90 19.54 -6.26
N ARG A 396 58.06 18.75 -6.94
CA ARG A 396 58.44 17.44 -7.50
C ARG A 396 59.60 17.55 -8.49
N ARG A 397 59.58 18.53 -9.39
CA ARG A 397 60.67 18.82 -10.34
C ARG A 397 61.98 19.16 -9.64
N LYS A 398 61.94 19.97 -8.57
CA LYS A 398 63.12 20.30 -7.76
C LYS A 398 63.67 19.07 -7.04
N GLU A 399 62.80 18.21 -6.51
CA GLU A 399 63.21 16.93 -5.91
C GLU A 399 63.90 16.03 -6.95
N GLY A 400 63.34 15.90 -8.15
CA GLY A 400 63.95 15.17 -9.27
C GLY A 400 65.31 15.76 -9.69
N SER A 401 65.41 17.09 -9.73
CA SER A 401 66.65 17.83 -9.97
C SER A 401 67.74 17.51 -8.94
N THR A 402 67.37 17.48 -7.66
CA THR A 402 68.26 17.13 -6.54
C THR A 402 68.70 15.67 -6.63
N ALA A 403 67.76 14.74 -6.83
CA ALA A 403 68.06 13.32 -6.95
C ALA A 403 69.02 13.05 -8.13
N TRP A 404 68.83 13.75 -9.25
CA TRP A 404 69.71 13.65 -10.40
C TRP A 404 71.13 14.14 -10.09
N ILE A 405 71.29 15.35 -9.54
CA ILE A 405 72.64 15.89 -9.28
C ILE A 405 73.38 15.08 -8.21
N ASP A 406 72.68 14.60 -7.18
CA ASP A 406 73.26 13.77 -6.14
C ASP A 406 73.73 12.42 -6.71
N SER A 407 72.97 11.84 -7.65
CA SER A 407 73.38 10.65 -8.40
C SER A 407 74.65 10.92 -9.23
N ILE A 408 74.72 12.07 -9.92
CA ILE A 408 75.89 12.48 -10.71
C ILE A 408 77.11 12.69 -9.81
N GLU A 409 76.98 13.37 -8.68
CA GLU A 409 78.11 13.63 -7.79
C GLU A 409 78.60 12.38 -7.06
N ALA A 410 77.68 11.48 -6.68
CA ALA A 410 78.02 10.18 -6.10
C ALA A 410 78.84 9.33 -7.09
N GLN A 411 78.37 9.21 -8.34
CA GLN A 411 79.08 8.52 -9.40
C GLN A 411 80.40 9.24 -9.76
N GLY A 412 80.42 10.57 -9.67
CA GLY A 412 81.58 11.42 -9.90
C GLY A 412 82.78 11.16 -8.99
N LYS A 413 82.59 10.52 -7.81
CA LYS A 413 83.69 10.11 -6.93
C LYS A 413 84.55 9.00 -7.54
N GLY A 414 83.98 8.18 -8.43
CA GLY A 414 84.65 7.05 -9.08
C GLY A 414 85.37 7.37 -10.39
N ILE A 415 85.36 8.63 -10.84
CA ILE A 415 85.94 9.05 -12.14
C ILE A 415 87.38 8.57 -12.35
N PRO A 416 88.31 8.66 -11.37
CA PRO A 416 89.71 8.26 -11.60
C PRO A 416 89.89 6.79 -12.00
N SER A 417 88.96 5.91 -11.61
CA SER A 417 89.00 4.48 -11.90
C SER A 417 88.18 4.04 -13.11
N MET A 418 87.41 4.94 -13.73
CA MET A 418 86.56 4.59 -14.88
C MET A 418 87.40 4.21 -16.11
N ALA A 419 86.94 3.19 -16.83
CA ALA A 419 87.40 2.85 -18.17
C ALA A 419 86.77 3.80 -19.22
N ALA A 420 87.29 3.81 -20.45
CA ALA A 420 86.90 4.79 -21.47
C ALA A 420 85.41 4.71 -21.86
N ASP A 421 84.84 3.51 -21.91
CA ASP A 421 83.43 3.27 -22.21
C ASP A 421 82.51 3.77 -21.08
N GLU A 422 82.84 3.47 -19.83
CA GLU A 422 82.10 3.93 -18.65
C GLU A 422 82.18 5.46 -18.52
N ALA A 423 83.38 6.02 -18.66
CA ALA A 423 83.60 7.47 -18.60
C ALA A 423 82.89 8.19 -19.75
N ASN A 424 82.88 7.64 -20.97
CA ASN A 424 82.20 8.27 -22.11
C ASN A 424 80.66 8.22 -21.97
N ARG A 425 80.10 7.12 -21.48
CA ARG A 425 78.66 7.05 -21.13
C ARG A 425 78.29 8.04 -20.03
N PHE A 426 79.12 8.13 -19.00
CA PHE A 426 78.90 9.05 -17.90
C PHE A 426 79.01 10.51 -18.36
N HIS A 427 80.00 10.85 -19.18
CA HIS A 427 80.12 12.15 -19.84
C HIS A 427 78.85 12.50 -20.62
N ASN A 428 78.36 11.61 -21.49
CA ASN A 428 77.14 11.86 -22.26
C ASN A 428 75.91 12.10 -21.37
N ARG A 429 75.79 11.42 -20.22
CA ARG A 429 74.70 11.63 -19.26
C ARG A 429 74.80 12.97 -18.53
N VAL A 430 76.01 13.42 -18.18
CA VAL A 430 76.23 14.71 -17.50
C VAL A 430 76.10 15.88 -18.47
N SER A 431 76.54 15.72 -19.72
CA SER A 431 76.47 16.73 -20.77
C SER A 431 75.07 16.92 -21.35
N ASN A 432 74.16 15.96 -21.14
CA ASN A 432 72.76 16.05 -21.53
C ASN A 432 71.85 15.94 -20.28
N PRO A 433 71.84 16.97 -19.42
CA PRO A 433 71.03 16.97 -18.22
C PRO A 433 69.52 17.00 -18.57
N PRO A 434 68.66 16.34 -17.77
CA PRO A 434 67.22 16.46 -17.91
C PRO A 434 66.73 17.93 -17.83
N PRO A 435 65.66 18.31 -18.56
CA PRO A 435 65.14 19.68 -18.56
C PRO A 435 64.71 20.21 -17.17
N VAL A 436 64.40 19.32 -16.24
CA VAL A 436 64.05 19.65 -14.85
C VAL A 436 65.24 20.11 -14.00
N VAL A 437 66.48 19.94 -14.47
CA VAL A 437 67.68 20.31 -13.70
C VAL A 437 67.75 21.83 -13.53
N THR A 438 67.97 22.30 -12.29
CA THR A 438 68.02 23.73 -11.99
C THR A 438 69.36 24.33 -12.39
N GLU A 439 69.41 25.66 -12.60
CA GLU A 439 70.66 26.34 -12.97
C GLU A 439 71.79 26.10 -11.94
N ALA A 440 71.46 26.05 -10.65
CA ALA A 440 72.42 25.74 -9.60
C ALA A 440 73.00 24.31 -9.74
N HIS A 441 72.15 23.33 -10.07
CA HIS A 441 72.57 21.95 -10.29
C HIS A 441 73.34 21.78 -11.62
N LEU A 442 72.99 22.54 -12.67
CA LEU A 442 73.76 22.58 -13.91
C LEU A 442 75.19 23.07 -13.67
N LYS A 443 75.39 24.11 -12.85
CA LYS A 443 76.72 24.59 -12.47
C LYS A 443 77.54 23.51 -11.77
N ARG A 444 76.93 22.74 -10.86
CA ARG A 444 77.56 21.57 -10.20
C ARG A 444 77.89 20.46 -11.20
N ALA A 445 76.96 20.13 -12.09
CA ALA A 445 77.16 19.11 -13.14
C ALA A 445 78.32 19.47 -14.06
N THR A 446 78.48 20.74 -14.46
CA THR A 446 79.61 21.21 -15.28
C THR A 446 80.97 20.95 -14.62
N VAL A 447 81.07 21.04 -13.29
CA VAL A 447 82.30 20.69 -12.57
C VAL A 447 82.61 19.19 -12.69
N VAL A 448 81.58 18.35 -12.61
CA VAL A 448 81.72 16.90 -12.80
C VAL A 448 82.07 16.58 -14.26
N ALA A 449 81.39 17.22 -15.22
CA ALA A 449 81.65 17.05 -16.65
C ALA A 449 83.13 17.28 -17.00
N LYS A 450 83.71 18.39 -16.52
CA LYS A 450 85.14 18.70 -16.71
C LYS A 450 86.08 17.64 -16.12
N LYS A 451 85.72 17.03 -14.99
CA LYS A 451 86.52 15.94 -14.39
C LYS A 451 86.47 14.68 -15.25
N VAL A 452 85.29 14.34 -15.77
CA VAL A 452 85.12 13.18 -16.66
C VAL A 452 85.83 13.41 -17.99
N GLU A 453 85.73 14.62 -18.55
CA GLU A 453 86.43 15.02 -19.78
C GLU A 453 87.95 14.92 -19.61
N ALA A 454 88.51 15.46 -18.52
CA ALA A 454 89.93 15.32 -18.22
C ALA A 454 90.37 13.85 -18.07
N ARG A 455 89.52 12.98 -17.52
CA ARG A 455 89.79 11.54 -17.46
C ARG A 455 89.79 10.92 -18.86
N LEU A 456 88.80 11.24 -19.68
CA LEU A 456 88.71 10.77 -21.06
C LEU A 456 89.91 11.23 -21.90
N ASP A 457 90.39 12.46 -21.68
CA ASP A 457 91.63 12.96 -22.29
C ASP A 457 92.84 12.08 -21.92
N THR A 458 92.96 11.62 -20.67
CA THR A 458 94.04 10.68 -20.29
C THR A 458 93.93 9.31 -20.94
N LEU A 459 92.72 8.93 -21.37
CA LEU A 459 92.42 7.68 -22.10
C LEU A 459 92.34 7.92 -23.61
N SER A 460 93.02 8.96 -24.11
CA SER A 460 92.97 9.52 -25.48
C SER A 460 92.56 8.54 -26.59
N VAL A 461 93.29 7.42 -26.75
CA VAL A 461 93.07 6.46 -27.85
C VAL A 461 91.81 5.64 -27.62
N GLU A 462 91.62 5.14 -26.41
CA GLU A 462 90.43 4.40 -26.00
C GLU A 462 89.17 5.27 -26.08
N TRP A 463 89.26 6.56 -25.76
CA TRP A 463 88.13 7.48 -25.90
C TRP A 463 87.77 7.74 -27.37
N LEU A 464 88.77 7.92 -28.25
CA LEU A 464 88.55 8.04 -29.69
C LEU A 464 87.85 6.81 -30.26
N LEU A 465 88.19 5.60 -29.78
CA LEU A 465 87.50 4.37 -30.16
C LEU A 465 86.03 4.36 -29.72
N GLU A 466 85.71 4.88 -28.53
CA GLU A 466 84.32 5.02 -28.09
C GLU A 466 83.55 6.06 -28.90
N LYS A 467 84.15 7.23 -29.19
CA LYS A 467 83.54 8.23 -30.08
C LYS A 467 83.32 7.68 -31.48
N PHE A 468 84.26 6.90 -32.00
CA PHE A 468 84.11 6.21 -33.28
C PHE A 468 82.94 5.22 -33.26
N LYS A 469 82.75 4.46 -32.17
CA LYS A 469 81.61 3.52 -32.02
C LYS A 469 80.25 4.24 -32.05
N GLU A 470 80.17 5.47 -31.55
CA GLU A 470 78.94 6.30 -31.56
C GLU A 470 78.60 6.88 -32.93
N LEU A 471 79.55 6.94 -33.87
CA LEU A 471 79.31 7.54 -35.18
C LEU A 471 78.26 6.74 -36.01
N PRO A 472 77.39 7.44 -36.77
CA PRO A 472 76.56 6.80 -37.79
C PRO A 472 77.41 6.05 -38.84
N PRO A 473 76.87 5.02 -39.53
CA PRO A 473 77.64 4.18 -40.45
C PRO A 473 78.42 4.95 -41.52
N LYS A 474 77.84 6.03 -42.05
CA LYS A 474 78.47 6.93 -43.02
C LYS A 474 79.68 7.67 -42.43
N ALA A 475 79.53 8.23 -41.24
CA ALA A 475 80.59 8.94 -40.53
C ALA A 475 81.72 8.01 -40.08
N LYS A 476 81.42 6.74 -39.74
CA LYS A 476 82.44 5.71 -39.46
C LYS A 476 83.32 5.45 -40.69
N LYS A 477 82.71 5.31 -41.87
CA LYS A 477 83.44 5.09 -43.12
C LYS A 477 84.36 6.26 -43.44
N ASP A 478 83.84 7.49 -43.31
CA ASP A 478 84.62 8.71 -43.53
C ASP A 478 85.77 8.86 -42.52
N PHE A 479 85.53 8.50 -41.26
CA PHE A 479 86.57 8.51 -40.23
C PHE A 479 87.71 7.54 -40.54
N LEU A 480 87.41 6.27 -40.90
CA LEU A 480 88.43 5.28 -41.25
C LEU A 480 89.23 5.68 -42.49
N GLN A 481 88.58 6.27 -43.50
CA GLN A 481 89.27 6.78 -44.70
C GLN A 481 90.23 7.93 -44.37
N ARG A 482 89.87 8.83 -43.45
CA ARG A 482 90.74 9.91 -42.99
C ARG A 482 91.86 9.40 -42.10
N ALA A 483 91.58 8.41 -41.25
CA ALA A 483 92.59 7.76 -40.40
C ALA A 483 93.63 6.99 -41.23
N GLN A 484 93.22 6.27 -42.29
CA GLN A 484 94.14 5.61 -43.22
C GLN A 484 95.10 6.61 -43.89
N LYS A 485 94.58 7.75 -44.38
CA LYS A 485 95.41 8.81 -44.97
C LYS A 485 96.42 9.44 -44.01
N LEU A 486 96.20 9.35 -42.71
CA LEU A 486 97.14 9.80 -41.67
C LEU A 486 98.24 8.77 -41.40
N GLY A 487 97.93 7.47 -41.53
CA GLY A 487 98.91 6.38 -41.38
C GLY A 487 99.79 6.15 -42.60
N ASP A 488 99.33 6.51 -43.80
CA ASP A 488 100.10 6.41 -45.06
C ASP A 488 101.06 7.61 -45.29
N GLY A 489 101.24 8.46 -44.27
CA GLY A 489 102.03 9.70 -44.30
C GLY A 489 103.32 9.67 -43.47
N GLU A 490 103.84 8.49 -43.14
CA GLU A 490 105.23 8.27 -42.67
C GLU A 490 106.11 7.67 -43.76
#